data_AF-J9FKM1-F1
#
_entry.id   AF-J9FKM1-F1
#
_cell.length_a   1.000
_cell.length_b   1.000
_cell.length_c   1.000
_cell.angle_alpha   90.00
_cell.angle_beta   90.00
_cell.angle_gamma   90.00
#
_symmetry.space_group_name_H-M   'P 1'
#
loop_
_entity.id
_entity.type
_entity.pdbx_description
1 polymer ?
#
loop_
_entity_poly.entity_id
_entity_poly.type
_entity_poly.pdbx_seq_one_letter_code
_entity_poly.pdbx_strand_id
1 'polypeptide(L)'
;ELAYWGASGITEELLHRYGAVSLAEYRGETREGKSFGFSSTPAEPMFGYKGKWGVKVYRPMSEVRFVYGGHTGDNYCFGLEQLPSKGDLLFLTGGEKDVLTLAAHGF
;
A
#
# COMPACT_ATOMS: atom_id res chain seq x y z
N GLU A 1 5.88 -4.72 -12.15
CA GLU A 1 5.57 -4.08 -10.85
C GLU A 1 6.48 -2.88 -10.56
N LEU A 2 7.81 -3.04 -10.48
CA LEU A 2 8.71 -1.89 -10.26
C LEU A 2 8.57 -0.77 -11.31
N ALA A 3 8.30 -1.10 -12.57
CA ALA A 3 8.02 -0.10 -13.60
C ALA A 3 6.79 0.78 -13.29
N TYR A 4 5.76 0.22 -12.64
CA TYR A 4 4.55 0.97 -12.23
C TYR A 4 4.89 2.01 -11.16
N TRP A 5 5.67 1.61 -10.14
CA TRP A 5 6.11 2.49 -9.07
C TRP A 5 7.14 3.52 -9.55
N GLY A 6 8.09 3.08 -10.37
CA GLY A 6 9.14 3.91 -10.94
C GLY A 6 8.63 5.03 -11.83
N ALA A 7 7.43 4.90 -12.43
CA ALA A 7 6.77 5.99 -13.15
C ALA A 7 6.44 7.21 -12.25
N SER A 8 6.43 7.04 -10.92
CA SER A 8 6.31 8.11 -9.93
C SER A 8 7.61 8.32 -9.13
N GLY A 9 8.75 7.83 -9.62
CA GLY A 9 10.05 7.93 -8.95
C GLY A 9 10.25 6.99 -7.75
N ILE A 10 9.26 6.17 -7.41
CA ILE A 10 9.29 5.30 -6.22
C ILE A 10 10.22 4.12 -6.49
N THR A 11 11.26 3.99 -5.65
CA THR A 11 12.26 2.92 -5.73
C THR A 11 11.84 1.69 -4.92
N GLU A 12 12.45 0.54 -5.23
CA GLU A 12 12.27 -0.70 -4.45
C GLU A 12 12.66 -0.50 -2.98
N GLU A 13 13.77 0.20 -2.72
CA GLU A 13 14.21 0.52 -1.35
C GLU A 13 13.15 1.31 -0.58
N LEU A 14 12.50 2.28 -1.23
CA LEU A 14 11.44 3.08 -0.61
C LEU A 14 10.20 2.24 -0.32
N LEU A 15 9.81 1.34 -1.23
CA LEU A 15 8.72 0.39 -1.00
C LEU A 15 9.00 -0.47 0.24
N HIS A 16 10.21 -1.03 0.35
CA HIS A 16 10.63 -1.81 1.51
C HIS A 16 10.59 -0.98 2.81
N ARG A 17 11.13 0.23 2.80
CA ARG A 17 11.18 1.14 3.96
C ARG A 17 9.79 1.46 4.52
N TYR A 18 8.80 1.59 3.65
CA TYR A 18 7.41 1.91 4.02
C TYR A 18 6.51 0.67 4.12
N GLY A 19 7.05 -0.54 3.96
CA GLY A 19 6.27 -1.77 4.07
C GLY A 19 5.25 -1.98 2.95
N ALA A 20 5.43 -1.35 1.79
CA ALA A 20 4.69 -1.64 0.57
C ALA A 20 5.33 -2.85 -0.14
N VAL A 21 4.53 -3.87 -0.45
CA VAL A 21 5.02 -5.14 -1.01
C VAL A 21 4.23 -5.54 -2.24
N SER A 22 4.85 -6.29 -3.14
CA SER A 22 4.15 -7.04 -4.18
C SER A 22 3.41 -8.23 -3.60
N LEU A 23 2.21 -8.52 -4.12
CA LEU A 23 1.42 -9.67 -3.73
C LEU A 23 1.19 -10.56 -4.94
N ALA A 24 1.63 -11.82 -4.89
CA ALA A 24 1.30 -12.80 -5.93
C ALA A 24 -0.20 -13.17 -5.88
N GLU A 25 -0.74 -13.28 -4.68
CA GLU A 25 -2.11 -13.72 -4.44
C GLU A 25 -2.66 -13.14 -3.13
N TYR A 26 -3.98 -12.96 -3.09
CA TYR A 26 -4.73 -12.65 -1.89
C TYR A 26 -5.96 -13.56 -1.84
N ARG A 27 -6.20 -14.17 -0.68
CA ARG A 27 -7.35 -15.04 -0.40
C ARG A 27 -8.02 -14.54 0.86
N GLY A 28 -9.34 -14.55 0.89
CA GLY A 28 -10.11 -14.12 2.04
C GLY A 28 -11.49 -14.75 2.07
N GLU A 29 -12.21 -14.48 3.15
CA GLU A 29 -13.59 -14.91 3.34
C GLU A 29 -14.42 -13.68 3.72
N THR A 30 -15.61 -13.54 3.14
CA THR A 30 -16.54 -12.47 3.51
C THR A 30 -17.19 -12.77 4.86
N ARG A 31 -17.91 -11.80 5.43
CA ARG A 31 -18.63 -11.98 6.69
C ARG A 31 -19.70 -13.09 6.62
N GLU A 32 -20.21 -13.35 5.43
CA GLU A 32 -21.20 -14.40 5.13
C GLU A 32 -20.56 -15.77 4.89
N GLY A 33 -19.25 -15.91 5.07
CA GLY A 33 -18.54 -17.19 4.91
C GLY A 33 -18.16 -17.52 3.47
N LYS A 34 -18.26 -16.58 2.53
CA LYS A 34 -17.93 -16.83 1.12
C LYS A 34 -16.46 -16.59 0.85
N SER A 35 -15.74 -17.62 0.39
CA SER A 35 -14.36 -17.46 -0.05
C SER A 35 -14.26 -16.59 -1.31
N PHE A 36 -13.23 -15.77 -1.37
CA PHE A 36 -12.86 -14.98 -2.53
C PHE A 36 -11.34 -14.85 -2.63
N GLY A 37 -10.85 -14.39 -3.78
CA GLY A 37 -9.44 -14.11 -3.94
C GLY A 37 -9.11 -13.43 -5.25
N PHE A 38 -7.87 -12.96 -5.31
CA PHE A 38 -7.29 -12.29 -6.47
C PHE A 38 -5.88 -12.83 -6.67
N SER A 39 -5.46 -12.91 -7.92
CA SER A 39 -4.08 -13.23 -8.29
C SER A 39 -3.51 -12.06 -9.10
N SER A 40 -2.27 -11.69 -8.83
CA SER A 40 -1.57 -10.64 -9.56
C SER A 40 -1.22 -11.12 -10.96
N THR A 41 -1.40 -10.24 -11.93
CA THR A 41 -0.97 -10.47 -13.32
C THR A 41 -0.23 -9.23 -13.82
N PRO A 42 0.51 -9.31 -14.95
CA PRO A 42 1.12 -8.12 -15.53
C PRO A 42 0.12 -7.01 -15.89
N ALA A 43 -1.11 -7.38 -16.28
CA ALA A 43 -2.18 -6.44 -16.62
C ALA A 43 -2.90 -5.90 -15.38
N GLU A 44 -3.03 -6.72 -14.33
CA GLU A 44 -3.65 -6.37 -13.06
C GLU A 44 -2.68 -6.64 -11.89
N PRO A 45 -1.65 -5.80 -11.72
CA PRO A 45 -0.70 -5.98 -10.64
C PRO A 45 -1.38 -5.74 -9.29
N MET A 46 -0.87 -6.39 -8.24
CA MET A 46 -1.43 -6.30 -6.90
C MET A 46 -0.33 -6.04 -5.87
N PHE A 47 -0.61 -5.10 -4.98
CA PHE A 47 0.30 -4.65 -3.94
C PHE A 47 -0.38 -4.70 -2.57
N GLY A 48 0.41 -4.77 -1.51
CA GLY A 48 -0.06 -4.70 -0.14
C GLY A 48 0.66 -3.60 0.62
N TYR A 49 -0.09 -2.72 1.27
CA TYR A 49 0.44 -1.86 2.32
C TYR A 49 0.29 -2.61 3.65
N LYS A 50 1.41 -3.08 4.21
CA LYS A 50 1.39 -3.84 5.45
C LYS A 50 1.16 -2.91 6.63
N GLY A 51 0.11 -3.19 7.39
CA GLY A 51 -0.07 -2.65 8.73
C GLY A 51 0.38 -3.66 9.80
N LYS A 52 0.32 -3.24 11.06
CA LYS A 52 0.67 -4.11 12.21
C LYS A 52 -0.23 -5.36 12.32
N TRP A 53 -1.51 -5.22 12.01
CA TRP A 53 -2.53 -6.26 12.25
C TRP A 53 -3.34 -6.62 11.00
N GLY A 54 -2.92 -6.13 9.84
CA GLY A 54 -3.67 -6.27 8.61
C GLY A 54 -2.91 -5.76 7.39
N VAL A 55 -3.57 -5.81 6.25
CA VAL A 55 -3.03 -5.35 4.97
C VAL A 55 -4.13 -4.63 4.20
N LYS A 56 -3.76 -3.51 3.58
CA LYS A 56 -4.57 -2.90 2.54
C LYS A 56 -4.02 -3.35 1.19
N VAL A 57 -4.80 -4.15 0.49
CA VAL A 57 -4.51 -4.62 -0.86
C VAL A 57 -4.87 -3.50 -1.84
N TYR A 58 -3.93 -3.17 -2.73
CA TYR A 58 -4.08 -2.18 -3.77
C TYR A 58 -3.90 -2.82 -5.16
N ARG A 59 -4.92 -2.68 -6.01
CA ARG A 59 -4.99 -3.23 -7.37
C ARG A 59 -5.25 -2.08 -8.36
N PRO A 60 -4.22 -1.33 -8.78
CA PRO A 60 -4.40 -0.08 -9.54
C PRO A 60 -5.18 -0.23 -10.85
N MET A 61 -5.07 -1.38 -11.50
CA MET A 61 -5.64 -1.63 -12.83
C MET A 61 -6.93 -2.46 -12.78
N SER A 62 -7.40 -2.83 -11.59
CA SER A 62 -8.59 -3.64 -11.42
C SER A 62 -9.82 -2.79 -11.10
N GLU A 63 -11.00 -3.34 -11.37
CA GLU A 63 -12.28 -2.73 -10.96
C GLU A 63 -12.39 -2.62 -9.43
N VAL A 64 -12.13 -3.72 -8.73
CA VAL A 64 -11.98 -3.73 -7.26
C VAL A 64 -10.55 -3.31 -6.91
N ARG A 65 -10.37 -1.99 -6.71
CA ARG A 65 -9.05 -1.38 -6.48
C ARG A 65 -8.50 -1.58 -5.08
N PHE A 66 -9.37 -1.72 -4.08
CA PHE A 66 -8.96 -1.80 -2.67
C PHE A 66 -9.69 -2.89 -1.93
N VAL A 67 -8.94 -3.68 -1.16
CA VAL A 67 -9.47 -4.70 -0.25
C VAL A 67 -8.69 -4.65 1.06
N TYR A 68 -9.38 -4.79 2.18
CA TYR A 68 -8.76 -4.77 3.50
C TYR A 68 -8.82 -6.17 4.09
N GLY A 69 -7.66 -6.65 4.55
CA GLY A 69 -7.52 -7.91 5.27
C GLY A 69 -7.09 -7.67 6.69
N GLY A 70 -7.73 -8.35 7.65
CA GLY A 70 -7.46 -8.17 9.08
C GLY A 70 -7.97 -6.83 9.61
N HIS A 71 -7.28 -6.28 10.60
CA HIS A 71 -7.65 -5.03 11.26
C HIS A 71 -6.59 -3.97 11.00
N THR A 72 -6.96 -2.82 10.45
CA THR A 72 -5.99 -1.73 10.21
C THR A 72 -5.73 -0.87 11.46
N GLY A 73 -6.54 -1.00 12.51
CA GLY A 73 -6.49 -0.12 13.68
C GLY A 73 -7.31 1.14 13.44
N ASP A 74 -7.92 1.69 14.49
CA ASP A 74 -8.71 2.93 14.37
C ASP A 74 -7.85 4.14 13.96
N ASN A 75 -6.52 4.04 14.15
CA ASN A 75 -5.54 5.11 13.92
C ASN A 75 -4.50 4.75 12.85
N TYR A 76 -4.87 3.99 11.82
CA TYR A 76 -3.95 3.70 10.72
C TYR A 76 -3.48 5.00 10.03
N CYS A 77 -2.17 5.26 10.06
CA CYS A 77 -1.55 6.37 9.37
C CYS A 77 -0.28 5.89 8.67
N PHE A 78 -0.34 5.75 7.35
CA PHE A 78 0.77 5.26 6.55
C PHE A 78 1.91 6.28 6.50
N GLY A 79 3.15 5.83 6.73
CA GLY A 79 4.32 6.71 6.76
C GLY A 79 4.64 7.31 8.14
N LEU A 80 3.77 7.12 9.15
CA LEU A 80 3.96 7.69 10.48
C LEU A 80 5.27 7.25 11.15
N GLU A 81 5.66 5.99 10.98
CA GLU A 81 6.90 5.44 11.54
C GLU A 81 8.17 5.96 10.83
N GLN A 82 8.02 6.53 9.63
CA GLN A 82 9.11 7.09 8.83
C GLN A 82 9.30 8.59 9.06
N LEU A 83 8.40 9.24 9.82
CA LEU A 83 8.53 10.67 10.13
C LEU A 83 9.73 10.93 11.05
N PRO A 84 10.44 12.05 10.86
CA PRO A 84 11.43 12.50 11.82
C PRO A 84 10.78 12.88 13.15
N SER A 85 11.54 12.80 14.24
CA SER A 85 11.05 13.20 15.58
C SER A 85 10.72 14.69 15.72
N LYS A 86 11.16 15.52 14.77
CA LYS A 86 10.93 16.97 14.69
C LYS A 86 10.87 17.42 13.22
N GLY A 87 10.10 18.46 12.95
CA GLY A 87 10.03 19.11 11.64
C GLY A 87 9.06 20.30 11.65
N ASP A 88 9.22 21.21 10.69
CA ASP A 88 8.39 22.42 10.58
C ASP A 88 7.20 22.25 9.61
N LEU A 89 7.21 21.17 8.82
CA LEU A 89 6.22 20.89 7.78
C LEU A 89 5.81 19.41 7.81
N LEU A 90 4.51 19.16 7.67
CA LEU A 90 3.93 17.82 7.53
C LEU A 90 2.98 17.81 6.33
N PHE A 91 3.17 16.86 5.42
CA PHE A 91 2.23 16.61 4.31
C PHE A 91 1.20 15.57 4.72
N LEU A 92 -0.08 15.92 4.59
CA LEU A 92 -1.20 14.99 4.72
C LEU A 92 -1.74 14.68 3.32
N THR A 93 -1.63 13.44 2.88
CA THR A 93 -2.05 13.02 1.54
C THR A 93 -3.37 12.24 1.55
N GLY A 94 -3.96 12.05 0.37
CA GLY A 94 -5.17 11.25 0.22
C GLY A 94 -4.94 9.73 0.25
N GLY A 95 -3.69 9.27 0.08
CA GLY A 95 -3.39 7.84 0.05
C GLY A 95 -1.90 7.50 0.10
N GLU A 96 -1.61 6.21 0.28
CA GLU A 96 -0.26 5.67 0.51
C GLU A 96 0.68 5.90 -0.68
N LYS A 97 0.17 5.79 -1.91
CA LYS A 97 0.97 6.06 -3.11
C LYS A 97 1.45 7.51 -3.17
N ASP A 98 0.66 8.47 -2.68
CA ASP A 98 1.04 9.88 -2.67
C ASP A 98 2.12 10.13 -1.60
N VAL A 99 2.03 9.47 -0.44
CA VAL A 99 3.11 9.50 0.58
C VAL A 99 4.41 8.98 -0.03
N LEU A 100 4.38 7.83 -0.71
CA LEU A 100 5.55 7.28 -1.37
C LEU A 100 6.08 8.20 -2.47
N THR A 101 5.20 8.84 -3.23
CA THR A 101 5.59 9.77 -4.29
C THR A 101 6.29 10.99 -3.71
N LEU A 102 5.78 11.57 -2.63
CA LEU A 102 6.43 12.70 -1.93
C LEU A 102 7.80 12.28 -1.36
N ALA A 103 7.86 11.15 -0.65
CA ALA A 103 9.10 10.62 -0.09
C ALA A 103 10.16 10.32 -1.16
N ALA A 104 9.74 9.84 -2.35
CA ALA A 104 10.64 9.63 -3.48
C ALA A 104 11.27 10.92 -4.02
N HIS A 105 10.64 12.08 -3.78
CA HIS A 105 11.11 13.40 -4.20
C HIS A 105 11.71 14.21 -3.05
N GLY A 106 11.95 13.59 -1.90
CA GLY A 106 12.64 14.21 -0.76
C GLY A 106 11.74 15.04 0.17
N PHE A 107 10.43 14.77 0.17
CA PHE A 107 9.45 15.37 1.08
C PHE A 107 9.00 14.42 2.18
#